data_AF-A0A7H4MJJ1-F1
#
_entry.id   AF-A0A7H4MJJ1-F1
#
_cell.length_a   1.000
_cell.length_b   1.000
_cell.length_c   1.000
_cell.angle_alpha   90.00
_cell.angle_beta   90.00
_cell.angle_gamma   90.00
#
_symmetry.space_group_name_H-M   'P 1'
#
loop_
_entity.id
_entity.type
_entity.pdbx_description
1 polymer ?
#
loop_
_entity_poly.entity_id
_entity_poly.type
_entity_poly.pdbx_seq_one_letter_code
_entity_poly.pdbx_strand_id
1 'polypeptide(L)'
;MFTAFGWRKIPSARTLSIMIFLAGLGLTASVISLLYLSQHLIASKSNEIDQQRSVLSVEGAVQTSVNRVLSLVLDNAIWDDAVTQTYAPSLDQKWLYDSWGSGFKINNLYDGTFVLDEHYRILWGAFQSQVLPGLTSHFLGLG
;
A
#
# COMPACT_ATOMS: atom_id res chain seq x y z
N MET A 1 22.44 -67.82 -51.21
CA MET A 1 23.06 -66.60 -50.66
C MET A 1 21.95 -65.76 -50.04
N PHE A 2 21.97 -65.57 -48.72
CA PHE A 2 21.65 -64.33 -47.99
C PHE A 2 21.94 -64.63 -46.52
N THR A 3 22.97 -63.98 -46.00
CA THR A 3 23.52 -64.15 -44.65
C THR A 3 22.52 -63.63 -43.62
N ALA A 4 22.09 -64.47 -42.69
CA ALA A 4 21.28 -64.04 -41.55
C ALA A 4 22.12 -63.11 -40.67
N PHE A 5 21.80 -61.82 -40.78
CA PHE A 5 22.38 -60.69 -40.07
C PHE A 5 22.34 -60.91 -38.55
N GLY A 6 23.47 -61.35 -37.99
CA GLY A 6 23.61 -61.71 -36.57
C GLY A 6 23.73 -60.50 -35.65
N TRP A 7 22.64 -59.78 -35.37
CA TRP A 7 22.67 -58.55 -34.55
C TRP A 7 21.62 -58.50 -33.42
N ARG A 8 21.22 -59.64 -32.84
CA ARG A 8 20.48 -59.65 -31.56
C ARG A 8 21.33 -60.28 -30.47
N LYS A 9 22.12 -59.46 -29.77
CA LYS A 9 22.57 -59.80 -28.42
C LYS A 9 21.34 -59.76 -27.51
N ILE A 10 20.67 -60.89 -27.35
CA ILE A 10 19.56 -61.01 -26.39
C ILE A 10 20.19 -60.87 -25.00
N PRO A 11 19.89 -59.80 -24.24
CA PRO A 11 20.48 -59.62 -22.92
C PRO A 11 20.07 -60.79 -22.03
N SER A 12 21.04 -61.37 -21.33
CA SER A 12 20.78 -62.38 -20.31
C SER A 12 19.88 -61.82 -19.20
N ALA A 13 19.16 -62.69 -18.50
CA ALA A 13 18.32 -62.29 -17.35
C ALA A 13 19.12 -61.49 -16.29
N ARG A 14 20.41 -61.82 -16.10
CA ARG A 14 21.32 -61.11 -15.21
C ARG A 14 21.54 -59.66 -15.65
N THR A 15 21.78 -59.44 -16.95
CA THR A 15 21.98 -58.08 -17.49
C THR A 15 20.71 -57.23 -17.44
N LEU A 16 19.53 -57.82 -17.67
CA LEU A 16 18.25 -57.13 -17.52
C LEU A 16 17.98 -56.71 -16.08
N SER A 17 18.23 -57.61 -15.12
CA SER A 17 18.06 -57.32 -13.69
C SER A 17 18.97 -56.18 -13.22
N ILE A 18 20.24 -56.16 -13.63
CA ILE A 18 21.18 -55.07 -13.32
C ILE A 18 20.72 -53.74 -13.93
N MET A 19 20.26 -53.75 -15.19
CA MET A 19 19.77 -52.53 -15.84
C MET A 19 18.54 -51.95 -15.14
N ILE A 20 17.57 -52.79 -14.75
CA ILE A 20 16.37 -52.34 -14.01
C ILE A 20 16.77 -51.79 -12.65
N PHE A 21 17.68 -52.45 -11.93
CA PHE A 21 18.16 -51.98 -10.64
C PHE A 21 18.86 -50.62 -10.73
N LEU A 22 19.75 -50.44 -11.71
CA LEU A 22 20.43 -49.16 -11.95
C LEU A 22 19.46 -48.07 -12.39
N ALA A 23 18.47 -48.39 -13.24
CA ALA A 23 17.42 -47.46 -13.63
C ALA A 23 16.58 -47.03 -12.42
N GLY A 24 16.26 -47.95 -11.51
CA GLY A 24 15.57 -47.66 -10.25
C GLY A 24 16.37 -46.71 -9.35
N LEU A 25 17.66 -46.99 -9.15
CA LEU A 25 18.55 -46.10 -8.41
C LEU A 25 18.63 -44.70 -9.05
N GLY A 26 18.83 -44.64 -10.36
CA GLY A 26 18.85 -43.38 -11.10
C GLY A 26 17.55 -42.59 -10.95
N LEU A 27 16.41 -43.26 -11.00
CA LEU A 27 15.10 -42.64 -10.80
C LEU A 27 14.94 -42.10 -9.37
N THR A 28 15.29 -42.88 -8.35
CA THR A 28 15.22 -42.41 -6.95
C THR A 28 16.13 -41.19 -6.71
N ALA A 29 17.36 -41.21 -7.22
CA ALA A 29 18.30 -40.10 -7.12
C ALA A 29 17.78 -38.84 -7.86
N SER A 30 17.12 -39.04 -9.00
CA SER A 30 16.51 -37.96 -9.78
C SER A 30 15.34 -37.32 -9.03
N VAL A 31 14.46 -38.14 -8.44
CA VAL A 31 13.34 -37.65 -7.63
C VAL A 31 13.84 -36.85 -6.43
N ILE A 32 14.82 -37.37 -5.70
CA ILE A 32 15.41 -36.66 -4.54
C ILE A 32 16.03 -35.34 -4.98
N SER A 33 16.79 -35.32 -6.08
CA SER A 33 17.41 -34.10 -6.61
C SER A 33 16.38 -33.06 -7.02
N LEU A 34 15.30 -33.47 -7.70
CA LEU A 34 14.23 -32.58 -8.12
C LEU A 34 13.46 -32.00 -6.93
N LEU A 35 13.18 -32.82 -5.91
CA LEU A 35 12.54 -32.36 -4.68
C LEU A 35 13.42 -31.34 -3.95
N TYR A 36 14.72 -31.64 -3.80
CA TYR A 36 15.66 -30.73 -3.17
C TYR A 36 15.76 -29.40 -3.92
N LEU A 37 15.89 -29.44 -5.25
CA LEU A 37 15.96 -28.24 -6.07
C LEU A 37 14.66 -27.43 -6.00
N SER A 38 13.51 -28.11 -6.06
CA SER A 38 12.20 -27.47 -5.92
C SER A 38 12.06 -26.76 -4.57
N GLN A 39 12.41 -27.45 -3.48
CA GLN A 39 12.38 -26.87 -2.14
C GLN A 39 13.33 -25.67 -2.02
N HIS A 40 14.56 -25.79 -2.53
CA HIS A 40 15.54 -24.70 -2.50
C HIS A 40 15.06 -23.47 -3.27
N LEU A 41 14.50 -23.66 -4.47
CA LEU A 41 13.97 -22.57 -5.29
C LEU A 41 12.77 -21.89 -4.60
N ILE A 42 11.85 -22.68 -4.04
CA ILE A 42 10.70 -22.16 -3.31
C ILE A 42 11.16 -21.37 -2.08
N ALA A 43 12.09 -21.90 -1.29
CA ALA A 43 12.61 -21.22 -0.10
C ALA A 43 13.31 -19.90 -0.45
N SER A 44 14.18 -19.92 -1.47
CA SER A 44 14.88 -18.72 -1.94
C SER A 44 13.91 -17.64 -2.42
N LYS A 45 12.92 -18.02 -3.25
CA LYS A 45 11.91 -17.08 -3.73
C LYS A 45 10.97 -16.59 -2.64
N SER A 46 10.59 -17.45 -1.70
CA SER A 46 9.80 -17.06 -0.54
C SER A 46 10.55 -16.04 0.33
N ASN A 47 11.85 -16.24 0.54
CA ASN A 47 12.68 -15.32 1.32
C ASN A 47 12.83 -13.96 0.63
N GLU A 48 13.00 -13.94 -0.70
CA GLU A 48 13.03 -12.70 -1.48
C GLU A 48 11.71 -11.92 -1.36
N ILE A 49 10.57 -12.60 -1.49
CA ILE A 49 9.24 -11.98 -1.34
C ILE A 49 9.02 -11.46 0.08
N ASP A 50 9.39 -12.25 1.09
CA ASP A 50 9.24 -11.86 2.49
C ASP A 50 10.11 -10.64 2.84
N GLN A 51 11.34 -10.59 2.33
CA GLN A 51 12.20 -9.42 2.46
C GLN A 51 11.58 -8.18 1.80
N GLN A 52 11.07 -8.30 0.58
CA GLN A 52 10.40 -7.19 -0.11
C GLN A 52 9.18 -6.68 0.67
N ARG A 53 8.34 -7.59 1.17
CA ARG A 53 7.16 -7.23 1.98
C ARG A 53 7.54 -6.58 3.31
N SER A 54 8.60 -7.07 3.95
CA SER A 54 9.12 -6.49 5.18
C SER A 54 9.60 -5.05 4.96
N VAL A 55 10.35 -4.79 3.88
CA VAL A 55 10.79 -3.44 3.51
C VAL A 55 9.59 -2.54 3.24
N LEU A 56 8.64 -2.97 2.41
CA LEU A 56 7.43 -2.19 2.10
C LEU A 56 6.59 -1.89 3.36
N SER A 57 6.47 -2.86 4.27
CA SER A 57 5.75 -2.67 5.53
C SER A 57 6.44 -1.65 6.44
N VAL A 58 7.78 -1.70 6.53
CA VAL A 58 8.56 -0.74 7.32
C VAL A 58 8.47 0.65 6.71
N GLU A 59 8.66 0.79 5.40
CA GLU A 59 8.50 2.05 4.68
C GLU A 59 7.10 2.63 4.86
N GLY A 60 6.05 1.81 4.71
CA GLY A 60 4.67 2.23 4.94
C GLY A 60 4.41 2.67 6.38
N ALA A 61 4.95 1.97 7.37
CA ALA A 61 4.83 2.33 8.78
C ALA A 61 5.57 3.63 9.10
N VAL A 62 6.77 3.83 8.56
CA VAL A 62 7.54 5.07 8.71
C VAL A 62 6.79 6.23 8.07
N GLN A 63 6.32 6.09 6.83
CA GLN A 63 5.57 7.14 6.14
C GLN A 63 4.28 7.50 6.88
N THR A 64 3.55 6.51 7.38
CA THR A 64 2.35 6.74 8.19
C THR A 64 2.67 7.49 9.48
N SER A 65 3.79 7.15 10.14
CA SER A 65 4.24 7.81 11.36
C SER A 65 4.64 9.26 11.09
N VAL A 66 5.39 9.51 10.02
CA VAL A 66 5.76 10.86 9.57
C VAL A 66 4.51 11.69 9.26
N ASN A 67 3.58 11.14 8.48
CA ASN A 67 2.33 11.83 8.15
C ASN A 67 1.53 12.17 9.42
N ARG A 68 1.43 11.24 10.37
CA ARG A 68 0.73 11.49 11.65
C ARG A 68 1.37 12.60 12.46
N VAL A 69 2.70 12.58 12.60
CA VAL A 69 3.42 13.63 13.35
C VAL A 69 3.27 14.96 12.64
N LEU A 70 3.39 15.00 11.30
CA LEU A 70 3.21 16.21 10.51
C LEU A 70 1.80 16.79 10.68
N SER A 71 0.76 15.97 10.57
CA SER A 71 -0.63 16.41 10.80
C SER A 71 -0.82 16.96 12.21
N LEU A 72 -0.30 16.29 13.24
CA LEU A 72 -0.38 16.80 14.61
C LEU A 72 0.34 18.14 14.78
N VAL A 73 1.53 18.30 14.21
CA VAL A 73 2.28 19.56 14.29
C VAL A 73 1.55 20.68 13.56
N LEU A 74 1.04 20.41 12.35
CA LEU A 74 0.27 21.37 11.58
C LEU A 74 -0.99 21.80 12.32
N ASP A 75 -1.75 20.84 12.88
CA ASP A 75 -2.95 21.14 13.65
C ASP A 75 -2.61 22.03 14.86
N ASN A 76 -1.58 21.67 15.64
CA ASN A 76 -1.17 22.48 16.79
C ASN A 76 -0.70 23.88 16.38
N ALA A 77 0.01 24.01 15.26
CA ALA A 77 0.44 25.31 14.75
C ALA A 77 -0.74 26.19 14.32
N ILE A 78 -1.76 25.61 13.69
CA ILE A 78 -3.00 26.33 13.34
C ILE A 78 -3.73 26.80 14.62
N TRP A 79 -3.83 25.93 15.64
CA TRP A 79 -4.46 26.29 16.91
C TRP A 79 -3.67 27.35 17.69
N ASP A 80 -2.35 27.34 17.62
CA ASP A 80 -1.49 28.36 18.21
C ASP A 80 -1.69 29.72 17.51
N ASP A 81 -1.67 29.73 16.17
CA ASP A 81 -1.88 30.95 15.38
C ASP A 81 -3.32 31.50 15.52
N ALA A 82 -4.30 30.62 15.75
CA ALA A 82 -5.69 31.02 15.95
C ALA A 82 -5.88 32.03 17.10
N VAL A 83 -5.03 32.00 18.13
CA VAL A 83 -5.06 32.99 19.21
C VAL A 83 -4.80 34.39 18.64
N THR A 84 -3.72 34.55 17.88
CA THR A 84 -3.36 35.84 17.25
C THR A 84 -4.46 36.31 16.30
N GLN A 85 -5.00 35.40 15.49
CA GLN A 85 -6.04 35.70 14.51
C GLN A 85 -7.38 36.08 15.16
N THR A 86 -7.71 35.48 16.29
CA THR A 86 -8.95 35.79 17.03
C THR A 86 -8.92 37.20 17.62
N TYR A 87 -7.75 37.67 18.06
CA TYR A 87 -7.60 39.02 18.63
C TYR A 87 -7.17 40.07 17.60
N ALA A 88 -7.02 39.70 16.33
CA ALA A 88 -6.69 40.63 15.27
C ALA A 88 -7.83 41.65 15.05
N PRO A 89 -7.54 42.91 14.68
CA PRO A 89 -8.58 43.93 14.44
C PRO A 89 -9.55 43.59 13.30
N SER A 90 -9.13 42.72 12.38
CA SER A 90 -9.89 42.32 11.20
C SER A 90 -9.71 40.84 10.93
N LEU A 91 -10.78 40.19 10.50
CA LEU A 91 -10.79 38.77 10.14
C LEU A 91 -9.96 38.50 8.88
N ASP A 92 -8.93 37.66 8.99
CA ASP A 92 -8.13 37.23 7.84
C ASP A 92 -8.82 36.08 7.08
N GLN A 93 -9.52 36.43 6.00
CA GLN A 93 -10.20 35.45 5.15
C GLN A 93 -9.26 34.49 4.43
N LYS A 94 -8.01 34.91 4.17
CA LYS A 94 -7.02 34.05 3.53
C LYS A 94 -6.55 32.98 4.50
N TRP A 95 -6.27 33.36 5.74
CA TRP A 95 -5.90 32.41 6.79
C TRP A 95 -7.02 31.39 7.07
N LEU A 96 -8.27 31.83 7.12
CA LEU A 96 -9.44 30.94 7.27
C LEU A 96 -9.53 29.91 6.14
N TYR A 97 -9.32 30.36 4.90
CA TYR A 97 -9.29 29.48 3.75
C TYR A 97 -8.10 28.52 3.79
N ASP A 98 -6.91 28.99 4.10
CA ASP A 98 -5.71 28.13 4.12
C ASP A 98 -5.76 27.09 5.24
N SER A 99 -6.36 27.43 6.40
CA SER A 99 -6.47 26.55 7.58
C SER A 99 -7.60 25.54 7.48
N TRP A 100 -8.83 25.97 7.15
CA TRP A 100 -10.01 25.09 7.16
C TRP A 100 -10.75 24.98 5.81
N GLY A 101 -10.50 25.92 4.89
CA GLY A 101 -11.00 25.82 3.51
C GLY A 101 -10.16 24.90 2.63
N SER A 102 -8.86 24.75 2.88
CA SER A 102 -7.99 23.92 2.04
C SER A 102 -8.31 22.42 2.20
N GLY A 103 -8.87 22.03 3.35
CA GLY A 103 -9.17 20.64 3.70
C GLY A 103 -10.12 19.92 2.75
N PHE A 104 -11.10 20.60 2.16
CA PHE A 104 -11.97 19.97 1.15
C PHE A 104 -11.23 19.64 -0.16
N LYS A 105 -10.09 20.27 -0.45
CA LYS A 105 -9.24 19.91 -1.62
C LYS A 105 -8.56 18.57 -1.44
N ILE A 106 -8.39 18.12 -0.20
CA ILE A 106 -7.79 16.83 0.12
C ILE A 106 -8.93 15.82 0.17
N ASN A 107 -9.10 15.09 -0.93
CA ASN A 107 -10.07 13.99 -1.10
C ASN A 107 -11.57 14.35 -1.13
N ASN A 108 -11.97 15.63 -1.31
CA ASN A 108 -13.40 16.04 -1.41
C ASN A 108 -14.28 15.48 -0.27
N LEU A 109 -13.74 15.39 0.95
CA LEU A 109 -14.46 14.78 2.08
C LEU A 109 -15.65 15.61 2.58
N TYR A 110 -15.67 16.91 2.27
CA TYR A 110 -16.69 17.84 2.73
C TYR A 110 -17.14 18.76 1.59
N ASP A 111 -18.44 19.05 1.55
CA ASP A 111 -19.01 19.98 0.57
C ASP A 111 -18.71 21.45 0.91
N GLY A 112 -18.41 21.75 2.18
CA GLY A 112 -18.05 23.09 2.62
C GLY A 112 -17.62 23.18 4.08
N THR A 113 -17.11 24.35 4.45
CA THR A 113 -16.63 24.69 5.79
C THR A 113 -17.17 26.06 6.18
N PHE A 114 -17.61 26.22 7.44
CA PHE A 114 -18.14 27.46 7.98
C PHE A 114 -17.47 27.79 9.31
N VAL A 115 -17.12 29.05 9.52
CA VAL A 115 -16.63 29.58 10.80
C VAL A 115 -17.67 30.52 11.36
N LEU A 116 -18.04 30.30 12.61
CA LEU A 116 -19.10 31.00 13.31
C LEU A 116 -18.54 31.68 14.56
N ASP A 117 -19.20 32.74 15.01
CA ASP A 117 -18.95 33.34 16.31
C ASP A 117 -19.70 32.60 17.43
N GLU A 118 -19.50 33.06 18.68
CA GLU A 118 -20.15 32.52 19.88
C GLU A 118 -21.67 32.64 19.89
N HIS A 119 -22.24 33.47 19.01
CA HIS A 119 -23.67 33.67 18.82
C HIS A 119 -24.22 32.91 17.60
N TYR A 120 -23.44 31.98 17.03
CA TYR A 120 -23.78 31.20 15.84
C TYR A 120 -24.03 32.05 14.59
N ARG A 121 -23.43 33.24 14.50
CA ARG A 121 -23.42 34.05 13.27
C ARG A 121 -22.24 33.61 12.42
N ILE A 122 -22.48 33.46 11.12
CA ILE A 122 -21.43 33.04 10.20
C ILE A 122 -20.47 34.21 9.97
N LEU A 123 -19.20 34.02 10.32
CA LEU A 123 -18.12 34.96 10.08
C LEU A 123 -17.49 34.74 8.70
N TRP A 124 -17.40 33.48 8.28
CA TRP A 124 -16.82 33.07 7.02
C TRP A 124 -17.34 31.70 6.59
N GLY A 125 -17.35 31.42 5.29
CA GLY A 125 -17.59 30.07 4.81
C GLY A 125 -17.19 29.86 3.37
N ALA A 126 -16.92 28.61 3.03
CA ALA A 126 -16.62 28.14 1.69
C ALA A 126 -17.44 26.89 1.38
N PHE A 127 -18.02 26.83 0.19
CA PHE A 127 -18.83 25.71 -0.30
C PHE A 127 -18.44 25.40 -1.74
N GLN A 128 -18.28 24.13 -2.08
CA GLN A 128 -17.86 23.68 -3.41
C GLN A 128 -16.64 24.46 -3.95
N SER A 129 -15.62 24.64 -3.10
CA SER A 129 -14.39 25.38 -3.42
C SER A 129 -14.54 26.87 -3.71
N GLN A 130 -15.68 27.48 -3.39
CA GLN A 130 -15.91 28.92 -3.52
C GLN A 130 -16.17 29.55 -2.15
N VAL A 131 -15.49 30.66 -1.86
CA VAL A 131 -15.78 31.49 -0.68
C VAL A 131 -17.14 32.16 -0.94
N LEU A 132 -18.08 31.99 -0.02
CA LEU A 132 -19.42 32.54 -0.16
C LEU A 132 -19.51 33.89 0.58
N PRO A 133 -19.71 35.02 -0.13
CA PRO A 133 -19.94 36.30 0.52
C PRO A 133 -21.37 36.38 1.09
N GLY A 134 -21.50 36.84 2.34
CA GLY A 134 -22.81 37.19 2.93
C GLY A 134 -23.67 36.00 3.40
N LEU A 135 -23.05 35.00 4.02
CA LEU A 135 -23.74 33.83 4.54
C LEU A 135 -24.68 34.18 5.70
N THR A 136 -25.96 33.83 5.55
CA THR A 136 -26.96 33.83 6.62
C THR A 136 -27.14 32.41 7.16
N SER A 137 -27.45 32.26 8.45
CA SER A 137 -27.60 30.95 9.11
C SER A 137 -28.66 30.04 8.46
N HIS A 138 -29.57 30.62 7.67
CA HIS A 138 -30.56 29.91 6.86
C HIS A 138 -29.93 28.89 5.89
N PHE A 139 -28.69 29.11 5.44
CA PHE A 139 -27.98 28.17 4.56
C PHE A 139 -27.74 26.79 5.21
N LEU A 140 -27.52 26.75 6.53
CA LEU A 140 -27.11 25.53 7.25
C LEU A 140 -28.26 24.53 7.51
N GLY A 141 -29.48 24.82 7.04
CA GLY A 141 -30.67 23.98 7.25
C GLY A 141 -31.45 23.63 5.97
N LEU A 142 -30.89 23.90 4.78
CA LEU A 142 -31.54 23.65 3.48
C LEU A 142 -31.11 22.33 2.82
N GLY A 143 -30.39 21.47 3.54
CA GLY A 143 -29.91 20.17 3.07
C GLY A 143 -30.91 19.05 3.27
#